data_AF-A0A317NW56-F1
#
_entry.id   AF-A0A317NW56-F1
#
_cell.length_a   1.000
_cell.length_b   1.000
_cell.length_c   1.000
_cell.angle_alpha   90.00
_cell.angle_beta   90.00
_cell.angle_gamma   90.00
#
_symmetry.space_group_name_H-M   'P 1'
#
loop_
_entity.id
_entity.type
_entity.pdbx_description
1 polymer ?
#
loop_
_entity_poly.entity_id
_entity_poly.type
_entity_poly.pdbx_seq_one_letter_code
_entity_poly.pdbx_strand_id
1 'polypeptide(L)'
;MENPHPPIARYLRERRESAGLTRAALSAVAGISPGLIQKIEQGTRTPTLEALGALFDALSVPEAMRDHLVSLSISSRYDPAATPLVRPADQVLLDGITHPASLQMHPTFDVVATNAAWRLLFPGLDTGMSMLEWMLLDPRAKVALIDWEQQVHMCVYAFRLMGPGLATQQRLGEIIESCERAPEWTKFWTSEPAFPSNTDDPLMYFRDPLTGATTAMTVHSLGASLIPRREWSLVVYAPKRVED
;
A
#
# COMPACT_ATOMS: atom_id res chain seq x y z
N MET A 1 -25.25 -4.93 -18.66
CA MET A 1 -24.09 -5.84 -18.52
C MET A 1 -23.11 -5.16 -17.60
N GLU A 2 -22.99 -5.73 -16.40
CA GLU A 2 -22.17 -5.24 -15.30
C GLU A 2 -20.69 -5.24 -15.73
N ASN A 3 -19.99 -4.13 -15.46
CA ASN A 3 -18.61 -3.91 -15.87
C ASN A 3 -17.73 -4.98 -15.20
N PRO A 4 -17.10 -5.91 -15.94
CA PRO A 4 -16.54 -7.09 -15.31
C PRO A 4 -15.24 -6.81 -14.54
N HIS A 5 -14.53 -5.70 -14.82
CA HIS A 5 -13.23 -5.39 -14.20
C HIS A 5 -12.95 -3.90 -13.93
N PRO A 6 -13.84 -3.14 -13.25
CA PRO A 6 -13.63 -1.73 -12.98
C PRO A 6 -12.31 -1.40 -12.23
N PRO A 7 -11.84 -2.19 -11.25
CA PRO A 7 -10.69 -1.76 -10.45
C PRO A 7 -9.37 -1.79 -11.23
N ILE A 8 -9.04 -2.91 -11.88
CA ILE A 8 -7.79 -3.03 -12.66
C ILE A 8 -7.78 -2.09 -13.88
N ALA A 9 -8.93 -1.93 -14.56
CA ALA A 9 -9.06 -1.03 -15.70
C ALA A 9 -8.82 0.43 -15.28
N ARG A 10 -9.42 0.84 -14.14
CA ARG A 10 -9.24 2.16 -13.55
C ARG A 10 -7.80 2.39 -13.12
N TYR A 11 -7.20 1.42 -12.42
CA TYR A 11 -5.80 1.46 -12.00
C TYR A 11 -4.87 1.68 -13.20
N LEU A 12 -4.95 0.83 -14.24
CA LEU A 12 -4.08 0.92 -15.41
C LEU A 12 -4.19 2.28 -16.11
N ARG A 13 -5.41 2.82 -16.22
CA ARG A 13 -5.65 4.14 -16.80
C ARG A 13 -5.01 5.26 -15.96
N GLU A 14 -5.33 5.30 -14.67
CA GLU A 14 -4.87 6.38 -13.80
C GLU A 14 -3.35 6.30 -13.55
N ARG A 15 -2.78 5.10 -13.51
CA ARG A 15 -1.33 4.88 -13.45
C ARG A 15 -0.62 5.35 -14.72
N ARG A 16 -1.20 5.10 -15.90
CA ARG A 16 -0.66 5.61 -17.17
C ARG A 16 -0.68 7.15 -17.18
N GLU A 17 -1.77 7.74 -16.72
CA GLU A 17 -1.94 9.19 -16.65
C GLU A 17 -0.98 9.83 -15.64
N SER A 18 -0.80 9.22 -14.46
CA SER A 18 0.17 9.67 -13.48
C SER A 18 1.62 9.51 -13.94
N ALA A 19 1.90 8.53 -14.83
CA ALA A 19 3.19 8.39 -15.50
C ALA A 19 3.43 9.41 -16.62
N GLY A 20 2.44 10.25 -16.97
CA GLY A 20 2.53 11.16 -18.11
C GLY A 20 2.57 10.46 -19.48
N LEU A 21 2.14 9.20 -19.56
CA LEU A 21 2.21 8.39 -20.78
C LEU A 21 0.94 8.52 -21.62
N THR A 22 1.10 8.70 -22.93
CA THR A 22 0.00 8.51 -23.88
C THR A 22 -0.26 7.01 -24.09
N ARG A 23 -1.45 6.64 -24.58
CA ARG A 23 -1.71 5.23 -24.96
C ARG A 23 -0.76 4.74 -26.06
N ALA A 24 -0.33 5.62 -26.96
CA ALA A 24 0.63 5.29 -28.01
C ALA A 24 2.03 5.03 -27.43
N ALA A 25 2.48 5.86 -26.47
CA ALA A 25 3.74 5.63 -25.76
C ALA A 25 3.71 4.32 -24.97
N LEU A 26 2.62 4.07 -24.22
CA LEU A 26 2.45 2.81 -23.49
C LEU A 26 2.42 1.60 -24.44
N SER A 27 1.73 1.71 -25.58
CA SER A 27 1.69 0.69 -26.61
C SER A 27 3.07 0.33 -27.15
N ALA A 28 3.90 1.33 -27.43
CA ALA A 28 5.25 1.14 -27.95
C ALA A 28 6.15 0.40 -26.96
N VAL A 29 6.00 0.66 -25.66
CA VAL A 29 6.80 0.02 -24.61
C VAL A 29 6.26 -1.37 -24.25
N ALA A 30 4.94 -1.52 -24.10
CA ALA A 30 4.31 -2.77 -23.67
C ALA A 30 4.16 -3.81 -24.78
N GLY A 31 4.36 -3.45 -26.06
CA GLY A 31 4.11 -4.35 -27.20
C GLY A 31 2.63 -4.69 -27.39
N ILE A 32 1.72 -3.92 -26.78
CA ILE A 32 0.27 -4.13 -26.83
C ILE A 32 -0.35 -3.08 -27.73
N SER A 33 -1.26 -3.48 -28.64
CA SER A 33 -1.90 -2.53 -29.55
C SER A 33 -2.63 -1.39 -28.80
N PRO A 34 -2.64 -0.15 -29.32
CA PRO A 34 -3.34 0.97 -28.68
C PRO A 34 -4.84 0.71 -28.48
N GLY A 35 -5.45 -0.03 -29.42
CA GLY A 35 -6.86 -0.41 -29.34
C GLY A 35 -7.16 -1.43 -28.22
N LEU A 36 -6.21 -2.34 -27.93
CA LEU A 36 -6.36 -3.26 -26.80
C LEU A 36 -6.19 -2.52 -25.46
N ILE A 37 -5.20 -1.63 -25.35
CA ILE A 37 -5.03 -0.76 -24.16
C ILE A 37 -6.31 0.04 -23.90
N GLN A 38 -6.87 0.68 -24.92
CA GLN A 38 -8.12 1.43 -24.79
C GLN A 38 -9.26 0.56 -24.26
N LYS A 39 -9.45 -0.64 -24.80
CA LYS A 39 -10.52 -1.55 -24.37
C LYS A 39 -10.32 -2.02 -22.92
N ILE A 40 -9.08 -2.30 -22.52
CA ILE A 40 -8.72 -2.67 -21.15
C ILE A 40 -9.02 -1.51 -20.20
N GLU A 41 -8.56 -0.30 -20.49
CA GLU A 41 -8.81 0.89 -19.65
C GLU A 41 -10.30 1.26 -19.55
N GLN A 42 -11.10 0.93 -20.57
CA GLN A 42 -12.55 1.13 -20.55
C GLN A 42 -13.31 0.01 -19.82
N GLY A 43 -12.63 -1.07 -19.41
CA GLY A 43 -13.26 -2.25 -18.80
C GLY A 43 -14.05 -3.12 -19.81
N THR A 44 -13.94 -2.85 -21.11
CA THR A 44 -14.64 -3.62 -22.15
C THR A 44 -13.89 -4.88 -22.58
N ARG A 45 -12.64 -5.05 -22.13
CA ARG A 45 -11.84 -6.26 -22.34
C ARG A 45 -11.03 -6.59 -21.10
N THR A 46 -11.17 -7.82 -20.60
CA THR A 46 -10.31 -8.38 -19.56
C THR A 46 -8.91 -8.62 -20.14
N PRO A 47 -7.83 -8.07 -19.53
CA PRO A 47 -6.47 -8.39 -19.95
C PRO A 47 -6.13 -9.85 -19.59
N THR A 48 -5.31 -10.50 -20.42
CA THR A 48 -4.67 -11.76 -20.05
C THR A 48 -3.57 -11.50 -19.00
N LEU A 49 -3.13 -12.53 -18.28
CA LEU A 49 -1.99 -12.38 -17.35
C LEU A 49 -0.72 -11.90 -18.06
N GLU A 50 -0.49 -12.36 -19.29
CA GLU A 50 0.60 -11.90 -20.14
C GLU A 50 0.49 -10.39 -20.46
N ALA A 51 -0.71 -9.93 -20.86
CA ALA A 51 -0.95 -8.52 -21.12
C ALA A 51 -0.81 -7.67 -19.85
N LEU A 52 -1.24 -8.18 -18.69
CA LEU A 52 -1.02 -7.52 -17.40
C LEU A 52 0.48 -7.41 -17.08
N GLY A 53 1.25 -8.48 -17.25
CA GLY A 53 2.70 -8.46 -17.06
C GLY A 53 3.38 -7.39 -17.90
N ALA A 54 3.10 -7.36 -19.20
CA ALA A 54 3.69 -6.37 -20.10
C ALA A 54 3.27 -4.91 -19.79
N LEU A 55 2.03 -4.69 -19.34
CA LEU A 55 1.58 -3.37 -18.88
C LEU A 55 2.26 -2.98 -17.56
N PHE A 56 2.43 -3.92 -16.64
CA PHE A 56 3.13 -3.69 -15.38
C PHE A 56 4.60 -3.35 -15.60
N ASP A 57 5.28 -4.04 -16.51
CA ASP A 57 6.65 -3.71 -16.92
C ASP A 57 6.74 -2.28 -17.48
N ALA A 58 5.87 -1.95 -18.43
CA ALA A 58 5.86 -0.64 -19.09
C ALA A 58 5.45 0.52 -18.15
N LEU A 59 4.72 0.23 -17.07
CA LEU A 59 4.31 1.18 -16.04
C LEU A 59 5.23 1.15 -14.81
N SER A 60 6.35 0.41 -14.87
CA SER A 60 7.32 0.27 -13.77
C SER A 60 6.66 -0.15 -12.46
N VAL A 61 5.74 -1.12 -12.54
CA VAL A 61 5.10 -1.73 -11.37
C VAL A 61 6.04 -2.82 -10.83
N PRO A 62 6.57 -2.69 -9.60
CA PRO A 62 7.44 -3.71 -9.01
C PRO A 62 6.72 -5.04 -8.84
N GLU A 63 7.50 -6.11 -8.97
CA GLU A 63 7.04 -7.49 -8.86
C GLU A 63 6.27 -7.75 -7.55
N ALA A 64 6.79 -7.27 -6.42
CA ALA A 64 6.18 -7.42 -5.10
C ALA A 64 4.74 -6.86 -4.99
N MET A 65 4.33 -5.97 -5.89
CA MET A 65 2.97 -5.40 -5.91
C MET A 65 2.07 -6.03 -6.97
N ARG A 66 2.61 -6.82 -7.89
CA ARG A 66 1.85 -7.39 -9.02
C ARG A 66 0.78 -8.35 -8.55
N ASP A 67 1.05 -9.21 -7.59
CA ASP A 67 0.06 -10.18 -7.09
C ASP A 67 -1.18 -9.49 -6.52
N HIS A 68 -0.98 -8.42 -5.76
CA HIS A 68 -2.07 -7.59 -5.27
C HIS A 68 -2.86 -6.98 -6.43
N LEU A 69 -2.20 -6.40 -7.43
CA LEU A 69 -2.85 -5.78 -8.58
C LEU A 69 -3.55 -6.79 -9.48
N VAL A 70 -3.01 -8.00 -9.65
CA VAL A 70 -3.68 -9.12 -10.33
C VAL A 70 -4.93 -9.54 -9.57
N SER A 71 -4.92 -9.56 -8.24
CA SER A 71 -6.14 -9.87 -7.47
C SER A 71 -7.29 -8.90 -7.76
N LEU A 72 -6.98 -7.64 -8.13
CA LEU A 72 -7.96 -6.65 -8.54
C LEU A 72 -8.60 -6.96 -9.91
N SER A 73 -7.92 -7.71 -10.78
CA SER A 73 -8.51 -8.17 -12.04
C SER A 73 -9.51 -9.30 -11.83
N ILE A 74 -9.53 -9.95 -10.68
CA ILE A 74 -10.40 -11.10 -10.40
C ILE A 74 -11.69 -10.65 -9.68
N SER A 75 -11.77 -9.40 -9.19
CA SER A 75 -12.80 -9.03 -8.22
C SER A 75 -13.73 -7.90 -8.65
N SER A 76 -15.03 -8.20 -8.71
CA SER A 76 -16.15 -7.27 -8.99
C SER A 76 -16.59 -6.42 -7.78
N ARG A 77 -15.77 -6.32 -6.71
CA ARG A 77 -16.19 -5.74 -5.42
C ARG A 77 -15.17 -4.84 -4.73
N TYR A 78 -14.17 -4.34 -5.46
CA TYR A 78 -13.29 -3.31 -4.93
C TYR A 78 -13.91 -1.93 -5.21
N ASP A 79 -14.28 -1.22 -4.16
CA ASP A 79 -14.78 0.15 -4.23
C ASP A 79 -13.79 1.08 -3.52
N PRO A 80 -13.10 2.00 -4.25
CA PRO A 80 -12.17 2.93 -3.64
C PRO A 80 -12.86 3.94 -2.70
N ALA A 81 -14.18 4.06 -2.77
CA ALA A 81 -14.99 4.91 -1.90
C ALA A 81 -15.61 4.13 -0.71
N ALA A 82 -15.33 2.83 -0.59
CA ALA A 82 -15.83 2.05 0.52
C ALA A 82 -15.30 2.60 1.85
N THR A 83 -16.21 2.82 2.80
CA THR A 83 -15.83 3.20 4.16
C THR A 83 -15.51 1.93 4.95
N PRO A 84 -14.32 1.83 5.56
CA PRO A 84 -13.92 0.65 6.30
C PRO A 84 -14.90 0.36 7.44
N LEU A 85 -15.52 -0.82 7.40
CA LEU A 85 -16.31 -1.31 8.54
C LEU A 85 -15.45 -2.18 9.46
N VAL A 86 -15.13 -1.64 10.64
CA VAL A 86 -14.52 -2.39 11.74
C VAL A 86 -15.64 -3.00 12.60
N ARG A 87 -15.75 -4.33 12.60
CA ARG A 87 -16.76 -5.03 13.41
C ARG A 87 -16.21 -5.31 14.81
N PRO A 88 -17.06 -5.47 15.83
CA PRO A 88 -16.61 -5.85 17.17
C PRO A 88 -15.73 -7.11 17.19
N ALA A 89 -16.06 -8.12 16.38
CA ALA A 89 -15.26 -9.34 16.24
C ALA A 89 -13.87 -9.09 15.62
N ASP A 90 -13.72 -8.07 14.78
CA ASP A 90 -12.44 -7.70 14.19
C ASP A 90 -11.54 -7.05 15.27
N GLN A 91 -12.12 -6.26 16.19
CA GLN A 91 -11.39 -5.74 17.35
C GLN A 91 -10.99 -6.86 18.33
N VAL A 92 -11.87 -7.84 18.58
CA VAL A 92 -11.53 -9.02 19.41
C VAL A 92 -10.37 -9.81 18.80
N LEU A 93 -10.35 -10.01 17.49
CA LEU A 93 -9.23 -10.62 16.78
C LEU A 93 -7.94 -9.81 17.01
N LEU A 94 -8.03 -8.49 16.86
CA LEU A 94 -6.89 -7.58 17.00
C LEU A 94 -6.31 -7.59 18.42
N ASP A 95 -7.18 -7.56 19.43
CA ASP A 95 -6.80 -7.60 20.84
C ASP A 95 -6.26 -8.98 21.28
N GLY A 96 -6.57 -10.05 20.54
CA GLY A 96 -5.99 -11.37 20.72
C GLY A 96 -4.55 -11.51 20.22
N ILE A 97 -4.05 -10.57 19.42
CA ILE A 97 -2.67 -10.55 18.94
C ILE A 97 -1.80 -9.86 19.98
N THR A 98 -0.77 -10.56 20.46
CA THR A 98 0.15 -10.06 21.51
C THR A 98 1.16 -9.03 20.99
N HIS A 99 1.46 -9.07 19.69
CA HIS A 99 2.40 -8.16 19.04
C HIS A 99 1.69 -6.92 18.48
N PRO A 100 2.42 -5.82 18.18
CA PRO A 100 1.83 -4.62 17.61
C PRO A 100 1.04 -4.94 16.34
N ALA A 101 -0.26 -4.63 16.36
CA ALA A 101 -1.16 -4.95 15.25
C ALA A 101 -2.18 -3.83 15.00
N SER A 102 -2.46 -3.61 13.72
CA SER A 102 -3.49 -2.67 13.26
C SER A 102 -4.27 -3.22 12.08
N LEU A 103 -5.43 -2.63 11.85
CA LEU A 103 -6.17 -2.77 10.61
C LEU A 103 -5.92 -1.52 9.77
N GLN A 104 -5.51 -1.69 8.52
CA GLN A 104 -5.13 -0.58 7.65
C GLN A 104 -5.79 -0.63 6.28
N MET A 105 -6.10 0.54 5.72
CA MET A 105 -6.51 0.69 4.34
C MET A 105 -5.28 0.72 3.43
N HIS A 106 -5.36 0.05 2.28
CA HIS A 106 -4.39 0.21 1.22
C HIS A 106 -5.06 0.84 -0.01
N PRO A 107 -4.37 1.75 -0.71
CA PRO A 107 -2.95 2.12 -0.55
C PRO A 107 -2.69 3.34 0.36
N THR A 108 -3.71 3.92 1.00
CA THR A 108 -3.59 5.17 1.78
C THR A 108 -2.92 5.02 3.14
N PHE A 109 -2.77 3.78 3.61
CA PHE A 109 -2.24 3.42 4.92
C PHE A 109 -3.04 4.02 6.09
N ASP A 110 -4.33 4.31 5.88
CA ASP A 110 -5.22 4.78 6.95
C ASP A 110 -5.37 3.68 8.01
N VAL A 111 -5.06 4.00 9.26
CA VAL A 111 -5.20 3.09 10.39
C VAL A 111 -6.65 3.14 10.87
N VAL A 112 -7.38 2.03 10.81
CA VAL A 112 -8.81 1.98 11.15
C VAL A 112 -9.09 1.30 12.49
N ALA A 113 -8.18 0.47 12.97
CA ALA A 113 -8.21 -0.10 14.32
C ALA A 113 -6.80 -0.50 14.77
N THR A 114 -6.56 -0.56 16.08
CA THR A 114 -5.25 -0.88 16.67
C THR A 114 -5.43 -1.71 17.95
N ASN A 115 -4.47 -2.58 18.30
CA ASN A 115 -4.39 -3.17 19.63
C ASN A 115 -3.57 -2.31 20.61
N ALA A 116 -3.43 -2.75 21.86
CA ALA A 116 -2.64 -2.04 22.87
C ALA A 116 -1.13 -2.01 22.53
N ALA A 117 -0.57 -3.10 22.02
CA ALA A 117 0.84 -3.18 21.65
C ALA A 117 1.21 -2.19 20.52
N TRP A 118 0.29 -1.96 19.57
CA TRP A 118 0.43 -0.94 18.55
C TRP A 118 0.64 0.46 19.13
N ARG A 119 -0.20 0.86 20.08
CA ARG A 119 -0.15 2.21 20.67
C ARG A 119 1.15 2.45 21.44
N LEU A 120 1.78 1.39 21.95
CA LEU A 120 3.10 1.46 22.56
C LEU A 120 4.17 1.70 21.50
N LEU A 121 4.18 0.91 20.42
CA LEU A 121 5.22 1.00 19.38
C LEU A 121 5.10 2.24 18.48
N PHE A 122 3.87 2.69 18.21
CA PHE A 122 3.55 3.82 17.34
C PHE A 122 2.82 4.93 18.13
N PRO A 123 3.50 5.60 19.08
CA PRO A 123 2.86 6.59 19.93
C PRO A 123 2.32 7.76 19.10
N GLY A 124 1.03 8.05 19.25
CA GLY A 124 0.33 9.12 18.55
C GLY A 124 -0.07 8.81 17.10
N LEU A 125 0.06 7.56 16.67
CA LEU A 125 -0.59 7.06 15.46
C LEU A 125 -1.93 6.40 15.85
N ASP A 126 -2.97 7.23 15.92
CA ASP A 126 -4.32 6.83 16.31
C ASP A 126 -5.20 6.42 15.11
N THR A 127 -6.36 5.83 15.40
CA THR A 127 -7.34 5.48 14.37
C THR A 127 -7.85 6.71 13.63
N GLY A 128 -7.95 6.63 12.31
CA GLY A 128 -8.32 7.72 11.42
C GLY A 128 -7.12 8.49 10.84
N MET A 129 -5.90 8.19 11.30
CA MET A 129 -4.68 8.78 10.75
C MET A 129 -4.03 7.85 9.72
N SER A 130 -3.37 8.42 8.72
CA SER A 130 -2.49 7.64 7.83
C SER A 130 -1.15 7.38 8.50
N MET A 131 -0.69 6.13 8.45
CA MET A 131 0.69 5.77 8.82
C MET A 131 1.70 6.61 8.02
N LEU A 132 1.44 6.87 6.73
CA LEU A 132 2.35 7.66 5.90
C LEU A 132 2.49 9.10 6.41
N GLU A 133 1.37 9.73 6.79
CA GLU A 133 1.38 11.06 7.41
C GLU A 133 2.14 11.06 8.73
N TRP A 134 1.90 10.08 9.60
CA TRP A 134 2.64 9.95 10.86
C TRP A 134 4.14 9.75 10.63
N MET A 135 4.53 8.89 9.69
CA MET A 135 5.95 8.65 9.42
C MET A 135 6.68 9.90 8.91
N LEU A 136 6.03 10.73 8.09
CA LEU A 136 6.63 11.93 7.52
C LEU A 136 6.58 13.15 8.45
N LEU A 137 5.51 13.31 9.23
CA LEU A 137 5.21 14.56 9.92
C LEU A 137 5.42 14.48 11.44
N ASP A 138 5.36 13.29 12.02
CA ASP A 138 5.55 13.12 13.46
C ASP A 138 7.03 12.90 13.79
N PRO A 139 7.66 13.75 14.62
CA PRO A 139 9.07 13.58 14.98
C PRO A 139 9.34 12.25 15.71
N ARG A 140 8.31 11.64 16.35
CA ARG A 140 8.43 10.35 17.02
C ARG A 140 8.72 9.22 16.03
N ALA A 141 8.28 9.34 14.78
CA ALA A 141 8.53 8.32 13.76
C ALA A 141 10.03 8.15 13.48
N LYS A 142 10.79 9.26 13.38
CA LYS A 142 12.24 9.24 13.19
C LYS A 142 13.01 8.65 14.38
N VAL A 143 12.42 8.66 15.56
CA VAL A 143 13.01 8.08 16.78
C VAL A 143 12.69 6.58 16.88
N ALA A 144 11.45 6.21 16.54
CA ALA A 144 10.93 4.85 16.64
C ALA A 144 11.46 3.93 15.52
N LEU A 145 11.56 4.44 14.28
CA LEU A 145 12.02 3.68 13.12
C LEU A 145 13.53 3.90 12.93
N ILE A 146 14.33 2.84 13.02
CA ILE A 146 15.79 2.95 12.86
C ILE A 146 16.15 3.26 11.40
N ASP A 147 15.58 2.50 10.45
CA ASP A 147 15.75 2.73 9.02
C ASP A 147 14.65 3.63 8.44
N TRP A 148 14.28 4.68 9.20
CA TRP A 148 13.17 5.57 8.87
C TRP A 148 13.15 6.02 7.40
N GLU A 149 14.30 6.44 6.87
CA GLU A 149 14.41 6.92 5.50
C GLU A 149 13.98 5.86 4.48
N GLN A 150 14.46 4.61 4.62
CA GLN A 150 14.10 3.52 3.72
C GLN A 150 12.61 3.17 3.84
N GLN A 151 12.09 3.09 5.07
CA GLN A 151 10.70 2.70 5.31
C GLN A 151 9.71 3.76 4.76
N VAL A 152 9.97 5.04 5.02
CA VAL A 152 9.16 6.13 4.46
C VAL A 152 9.22 6.12 2.94
N HIS A 153 10.41 5.96 2.36
CA HIS A 153 10.56 5.97 0.91
C HIS A 153 9.79 4.83 0.26
N MET A 154 9.82 3.63 0.85
CA MET A 154 9.01 2.49 0.41
C MET A 154 7.50 2.79 0.49
N CYS A 155 7.03 3.37 1.60
CA CYS A 155 5.61 3.74 1.74
C CYS A 155 5.18 4.85 0.76
N VAL A 156 5.99 5.90 0.56
CA VAL A 156 5.74 6.96 -0.43
C VAL A 156 5.67 6.37 -1.84
N TYR A 157 6.63 5.50 -2.18
CA TYR A 157 6.67 4.86 -3.48
C TYR A 157 5.44 3.97 -3.72
N ALA A 158 5.09 3.14 -2.73
CA ALA A 158 3.90 2.30 -2.77
C ALA A 158 2.61 3.12 -2.90
N PHE A 159 2.48 4.22 -2.14
CA PHE A 159 1.36 5.16 -2.22
C PHE A 159 1.25 5.80 -3.60
N ARG A 160 2.37 6.30 -4.16
CA ARG A 160 2.41 6.93 -5.49
C ARG A 160 2.04 5.94 -6.60
N LEU A 161 2.49 4.70 -6.48
CA LEU A 161 2.26 3.67 -7.49
C LEU A 161 0.84 3.11 -7.43
N MET A 162 0.38 2.73 -6.23
CA MET A 162 -0.90 2.04 -6.04
C MET A 162 -2.07 3.00 -5.86
N GLY A 163 -1.85 4.22 -5.36
CA GLY A 163 -2.88 5.24 -5.13
C GLY A 163 -3.86 5.41 -6.29
N PRO A 164 -3.38 5.72 -7.51
CA PRO A 164 -4.23 5.98 -8.68
C PRO A 164 -5.21 4.83 -8.96
N GLY A 165 -6.51 5.12 -8.94
CA GLY A 165 -7.59 4.17 -9.21
C GLY A 165 -7.97 3.26 -8.05
N LEU A 166 -7.14 3.20 -6.99
CA LEU A 166 -7.39 2.37 -5.80
C LEU A 166 -7.87 3.18 -4.60
N ALA A 167 -7.55 4.47 -4.53
CA ALA A 167 -8.13 5.39 -3.55
C ALA A 167 -8.91 6.52 -4.23
N THR A 168 -9.76 7.20 -3.47
CA THR A 168 -10.43 8.40 -3.98
C THR A 168 -9.40 9.52 -4.22
N GLN A 169 -9.59 10.30 -5.28
CA GLN A 169 -8.72 11.44 -5.59
C GLN A 169 -8.69 12.47 -4.46
N GLN A 170 -9.82 12.63 -3.76
CA GLN A 170 -9.88 13.48 -2.56
C GLN A 170 -8.93 12.99 -1.47
N ARG A 171 -9.01 11.71 -1.05
CA ARG A 171 -8.16 11.19 0.03
C ARG A 171 -6.68 11.18 -0.35
N LEU A 172 -6.36 10.87 -1.61
CA LEU A 172 -4.99 10.99 -2.12
C LEU A 172 -4.47 12.43 -2.02
N GLY A 173 -5.29 13.40 -2.44
CA GLY A 173 -4.96 14.83 -2.36
C GLY A 173 -4.72 15.31 -0.93
N GLU A 174 -5.58 14.92 0.02
CA GLU A 174 -5.41 15.23 1.44
C GLU A 174 -4.08 14.72 2.01
N ILE A 175 -3.72 13.47 1.71
CA ILE A 175 -2.45 12.88 2.17
C ILE A 175 -1.26 13.59 1.51
N ILE A 176 -1.34 13.89 0.21
CA ILE A 176 -0.29 14.61 -0.52
C ILE A 176 -0.08 16.00 0.08
N GLU A 177 -1.14 16.80 0.24
CA GLU A 177 -1.08 18.15 0.81
C GLU A 177 -0.50 18.12 2.23
N SER A 178 -0.90 17.14 3.03
CA SER A 178 -0.38 16.96 4.38
C SER A 178 1.12 16.64 4.35
N CYS A 179 1.55 15.69 3.52
CA CYS A 179 2.92 15.20 3.42
C CYS A 179 3.88 16.20 2.74
N GLU A 180 3.40 17.09 1.88
CA GLU A 180 4.18 18.16 1.24
C GLU A 180 4.83 19.11 2.24
N ARG A 181 4.33 19.14 3.49
CA ARG A 181 4.93 19.92 4.57
C ARG A 181 6.23 19.32 5.11
N ALA A 182 6.52 18.05 4.84
CA ALA A 182 7.76 17.40 5.26
C ALA A 182 8.93 17.81 4.34
N PRO A 183 10.10 18.20 4.89
CA PRO A 183 11.22 18.64 4.07
C PRO A 183 11.78 17.53 3.15
N GLU A 184 11.59 16.27 3.51
CA GLU A 184 12.03 15.12 2.71
C GLU A 184 11.05 14.72 1.61
N TRP A 185 9.85 15.31 1.56
CA TRP A 185 8.77 14.92 0.64
C TRP A 185 9.23 14.89 -0.81
N THR A 186 9.81 15.99 -1.31
CA THR A 186 10.24 16.07 -2.71
C THR A 186 11.21 14.95 -3.06
N LYS A 187 12.18 14.66 -2.18
CA LYS A 187 13.15 13.57 -2.39
C LYS A 187 12.44 12.23 -2.55
N PHE A 188 11.59 11.86 -1.60
CA PHE A 188 10.90 10.56 -1.65
C PHE A 188 9.88 10.47 -2.78
N TRP A 189 9.17 11.56 -3.04
CA TRP A 189 8.12 11.61 -4.06
C TRP A 189 8.65 11.48 -5.48
N THR A 190 9.88 11.97 -5.76
CA THR A 190 10.44 11.96 -7.12
C THR A 190 11.41 10.83 -7.39
N SER A 191 11.82 10.06 -6.37
CA SER A 191 12.82 8.99 -6.51
C SER A 191 12.24 7.60 -6.22
N GLU A 192 12.96 6.56 -6.61
CA GLU A 192 12.61 5.17 -6.27
C GLU A 192 13.45 4.70 -5.07
N PRO A 193 12.86 3.91 -4.16
CA PRO A 193 13.57 3.37 -3.02
C PRO A 193 14.51 2.25 -3.44
N ALA A 194 15.54 2.01 -2.64
CA ALA A 194 16.28 0.76 -2.71
C ALA A 194 15.40 -0.37 -2.19
N PHE A 195 14.99 -1.26 -3.09
CA PHE A 195 14.23 -2.44 -2.71
C PHE A 195 15.11 -3.40 -1.88
N PRO A 196 14.58 -3.95 -0.78
CA PRO A 196 15.32 -4.94 -0.01
C PRO A 196 15.63 -6.16 -0.89
N SER A 197 16.84 -6.69 -0.75
CA SER A 197 17.31 -7.85 -1.51
C SER A 197 16.57 -9.15 -1.18
N ASN A 198 15.89 -9.18 -0.03
CA ASN A 198 15.02 -10.29 0.38
C ASN A 198 13.60 -9.77 0.58
N THR A 199 12.70 -10.10 -0.33
CA THR A 199 11.27 -9.78 -0.25
C THR A 199 10.48 -10.72 0.65
N ASP A 200 11.04 -11.90 0.96
CA ASP A 200 10.34 -12.95 1.70
C ASP A 200 10.42 -12.76 3.23
N ASP A 201 11.38 -11.96 3.71
CA ASP A 201 11.51 -11.54 5.11
C ASP A 201 11.73 -10.02 5.20
N PRO A 202 10.66 -9.19 5.07
CA PRO A 202 10.77 -7.74 5.17
C PRO A 202 11.01 -7.35 6.63
N LEU A 203 12.29 -7.27 6.99
CA LEU A 203 12.73 -6.82 8.30
C LEU A 203 12.62 -5.30 8.44
N MET A 204 12.05 -4.89 9.57
CA MET A 204 12.05 -3.52 10.04
C MET A 204 12.69 -3.45 11.41
N TYR A 205 13.50 -2.42 11.63
CA TYR A 205 14.19 -2.20 12.88
C TYR A 205 13.52 -1.05 13.64
N PHE A 206 13.12 -1.36 14.87
CA PHE A 206 12.46 -0.43 15.76
C PHE A 206 13.31 -0.16 16.99
N ARG A 207 13.18 1.06 17.52
CA ARG A 207 13.63 1.39 18.87
C ARG A 207 12.49 1.11 19.85
N ASP A 208 12.71 0.18 20.76
CA ASP A 208 11.75 -0.15 21.80
C ASP A 208 11.48 1.09 22.68
N PRO A 209 10.22 1.51 22.85
CA PRO A 209 9.87 2.75 23.53
C PRO A 209 10.13 2.72 25.04
N LEU A 210 10.23 1.53 25.66
CA LEU A 210 10.42 1.38 27.09
C LEU A 210 11.90 1.25 27.47
N THR A 211 12.67 0.54 26.65
CA THR A 211 14.06 0.16 26.94
C THR A 211 15.08 0.91 26.06
N GLY A 212 14.66 1.47 24.94
CA GLY A 212 15.53 2.07 23.93
C GLY A 212 16.33 1.07 23.09
N ALA A 213 16.15 -0.24 23.35
CA ALA A 213 16.83 -1.31 22.64
C ALA A 213 16.37 -1.39 21.18
N THR A 214 17.24 -1.91 20.32
CA THR A 214 16.89 -2.19 18.92
C THR A 214 16.20 -3.54 18.82
N THR A 215 15.02 -3.57 18.22
CA THR A 215 14.24 -4.78 17.97
C THR A 215 14.01 -4.94 16.48
N ALA A 216 14.43 -6.07 15.93
CA ALA A 216 14.09 -6.46 14.56
C ALA A 216 12.71 -7.12 14.54
N MET A 217 11.84 -6.68 13.63
CA MET A 217 10.50 -7.20 13.44
C MET A 217 10.23 -7.48 11.97
N THR A 218 9.54 -8.58 11.68
CA THR A 218 8.98 -8.85 10.35
C THR A 218 7.58 -8.27 10.28
N VAL A 219 7.26 -7.61 9.16
CA VAL A 219 5.94 -7.05 8.93
C VAL A 219 5.11 -7.96 8.03
N HIS A 220 3.95 -8.35 8.53
CA HIS A 220 2.98 -9.16 7.79
C HIS A 220 1.74 -8.33 7.48
N SER A 221 1.37 -8.26 6.20
CA SER A 221 0.09 -7.67 5.76
C SER A 221 -0.81 -8.76 5.19
N LEU A 222 -2.00 -8.91 5.77
CA LEU A 222 -2.97 -9.96 5.48
C LEU A 222 -4.31 -9.33 5.11
N GLY A 223 -4.64 -9.26 3.81
CA GLY A 223 -5.88 -8.60 3.35
C GLY A 223 -6.60 -9.29 2.20
N ALA A 224 -5.87 -9.74 1.18
CA ALA A 224 -6.47 -10.27 -0.04
C ALA A 224 -7.25 -11.59 0.13
N SER A 225 -6.93 -12.35 1.19
CA SER A 225 -7.41 -13.73 1.39
C SER A 225 -8.37 -13.90 2.57
N LEU A 226 -8.82 -12.82 3.21
CA LEU A 226 -9.75 -12.92 4.35
C LEU A 226 -11.15 -13.36 3.88
N ILE A 227 -11.74 -14.32 4.59
CA ILE A 227 -13.11 -14.79 4.37
C ILE A 227 -13.90 -14.56 5.68
N PRO A 228 -14.95 -13.71 5.68
CA PRO A 228 -15.41 -12.88 4.58
C PRO A 228 -14.44 -11.72 4.31
N ARG A 229 -14.37 -11.28 3.04
CA ARG A 229 -13.49 -10.18 2.61
C ARG A 229 -13.67 -8.93 3.46
N ARG A 230 -12.57 -8.20 3.66
CA ARG A 230 -12.52 -6.90 4.34
C ARG A 230 -11.92 -5.85 3.42
N GLU A 231 -12.28 -4.59 3.67
CA GLU A 231 -11.73 -3.43 2.96
C GLU A 231 -10.35 -3.05 3.51
N TRP A 232 -10.09 -3.42 4.76
CA TRP A 232 -8.81 -3.26 5.43
C TRP A 232 -7.98 -4.56 5.38
N SER A 233 -6.68 -4.41 5.56
CA SER A 233 -5.72 -5.50 5.79
C SER A 233 -5.27 -5.51 7.24
N LEU A 234 -5.10 -6.70 7.81
CA LEU A 234 -4.47 -6.87 9.11
C LEU A 234 -2.95 -6.73 8.93
N VAL A 235 -2.35 -5.76 9.63
CA VAL A 235 -0.90 -5.53 9.65
C VAL A 235 -0.35 -5.89 11.03
N VAL A 236 0.62 -6.80 11.07
CA VAL A 236 1.24 -7.29 12.31
C VAL A 236 2.75 -7.13 12.24
N TYR A 237 3.35 -6.60 13.31
CA TYR A 237 4.79 -6.47 13.49
C TYR A 237 5.27 -7.54 14.47
N ALA A 238 5.79 -8.65 13.97
CA ALA A 238 6.23 -9.78 14.79
C ALA A 238 7.75 -9.71 15.01
N PRO A 239 8.27 -9.82 16.25
CA PRO A 239 9.71 -9.89 16.48
C PRO A 239 10.36 -11.01 15.68
N LYS A 240 11.49 -10.73 15.03
CA LYS A 240 12.29 -11.76 14.36
C LYS A 240 12.72 -12.78 15.42
N ARG A 241 12.34 -14.04 15.25
CA ARG A 241 12.91 -15.11 16.07
C ARG A 241 14.38 -15.26 15.69
N VAL A 242 15.25 -15.25 16.69
CA VAL A 242 16.61 -15.75 16.52
C VAL A 242 16.45 -17.25 16.25
N GLU A 243 16.83 -17.72 15.07
CA GLU A 243 16.95 -19.16 14.84
C GLU A 243 18.07 -19.68 15.74
N ASP A 244 17.77 -20.68 16.56
CA ASP A 244 18.75 -21.40 17.39
C ASP A 244 19.73 -22.21 16.51
#